data_AF-A0A3P7IP56-F1
#
_entry.id   AF-A0A3P7IP56-F1
#
_cell.length_a   1.000
_cell.length_b   1.000
_cell.length_c   1.000
_cell.angle_alpha   90.00
_cell.angle_beta   90.00
_cell.angle_gamma   90.00
#
_symmetry.space_group_name_H-M   'P 1'
#
loop_
_entity.id
_entity.type
_entity.pdbx_description
1 polymer ?
#
loop_
_entity_poly.entity_id
_entity_poly.type
_entity_poly.pdbx_seq_one_letter_code
_entity_poly.pdbx_strand_id
1 'polypeptide(L)'
;MFDSIAEEVFATILHQKSEEIASKMESDDADDGPPPGIQFDYTAFGKMLFDIGKRPETISRRRRKLYDLVKRFDVAAKGGDPYHFEVPVPEIVLTPNDYEEAEKRLLKMNEEVAIERKRMKLERK
;
A
#
# COMPACT_ATOMS: atom_id res chain seq x y z
N MET A 1 13.29 1.48 5.89
CA MET A 1 14.21 1.04 6.97
C MET A 1 13.36 0.91 8.23
N PHE A 2 13.36 -0.25 8.90
CA PHE A 2 12.50 -0.49 10.08
C PHE A 2 12.98 0.32 11.29
N ASP A 3 12.06 0.84 12.11
CA ASP A 3 12.41 1.64 13.30
C ASP A 3 12.90 0.75 14.47
N SER A 4 12.73 -0.57 14.38
CA SER A 4 13.07 -1.55 15.42
C SER A 4 13.19 -2.97 14.86
N ILE A 5 14.08 -3.78 15.44
CA ILE A 5 14.21 -5.23 15.17
C ILE A 5 12.86 -5.96 15.35
N ALA A 6 12.05 -5.55 16.32
CA ALA A 6 10.74 -6.16 16.53
C ALA A 6 9.79 -5.88 15.36
N GLU A 7 9.83 -4.68 14.78
CA GLU A 7 9.03 -4.35 13.59
C GLU A 7 9.49 -5.17 12.37
N GLU A 8 10.82 -5.35 12.21
CA GLU A 8 11.40 -6.18 11.15
C GLU A 8 10.98 -7.65 11.25
N VAL A 9 11.00 -8.23 12.45
CA VAL A 9 10.59 -9.63 12.67
C VAL A 9 9.12 -9.83 12.28
N PHE A 10 8.22 -8.99 12.79
CA PHE A 10 6.79 -9.14 12.46
C PHE A 10 6.49 -8.84 10.99
N ALA A 11 7.18 -7.87 10.39
CA ALA A 11 7.04 -7.58 8.97
C ALA A 11 7.49 -8.77 8.11
N THR A 12 8.64 -9.37 8.43
CA THR A 12 9.18 -10.54 7.71
C THR A 12 8.22 -11.72 7.78
N ILE A 13 7.65 -12.01 8.96
CA ILE A 13 6.66 -13.09 9.15
C ILE A 13 5.42 -12.85 8.26
N LEU A 14 4.90 -11.62 8.23
CA LEU A 14 3.72 -11.29 7.43
C LEU A 14 4.03 -11.27 5.93
N HIS A 15 5.24 -10.87 5.52
CA HIS A 15 5.66 -10.89 4.12
C HIS A 15 5.76 -12.31 3.59
N GLN A 16 6.36 -13.23 4.36
CA GLN A 16 6.39 -14.64 4.02
C GLN A 16 4.97 -15.20 3.78
N LYS A 17 3.99 -14.78 4.59
CA LYS A 17 2.59 -15.19 4.38
C LYS A 17 1.99 -14.64 3.10
N SER A 18 2.25 -13.36 2.81
CA SER A 18 1.78 -12.69 1.59
C SER A 18 2.36 -13.36 0.33
N GLU A 19 3.67 -13.67 0.34
CA GLU A 19 4.35 -14.40 -0.73
C GLU A 19 3.79 -15.82 -0.93
N GLU A 20 3.49 -16.54 0.16
CA GLU A 20 2.84 -17.86 0.09
C GLU A 20 1.46 -17.78 -0.60
N ILE A 21 0.67 -16.76 -0.27
CA ILE A 21 -0.67 -16.56 -0.85
C ILE A 21 -0.56 -16.19 -2.33
N ALA A 22 0.35 -15.28 -2.68
CA ALA A 22 0.60 -14.88 -4.06
C ALA A 22 1.05 -16.08 -4.91
N SER A 23 1.97 -16.89 -4.39
CA SER A 23 2.45 -18.10 -5.08
C SER A 23 1.32 -19.11 -5.32
N LYS A 24 0.44 -19.31 -4.33
CA LYS A 24 -0.73 -20.19 -4.46
C LYS A 24 -1.74 -19.71 -5.49
N MET A 25 -1.91 -18.40 -5.67
CA MET A 25 -2.79 -17.83 -6.70
C MET A 25 -2.22 -18.00 -8.11
N GLU A 26 -0.90 -18.09 -8.28
CA GLU A 26 -0.25 -18.30 -9.57
C GLU A 26 -0.15 -19.78 -9.97
N SER A 27 -0.09 -20.71 -9.01
CA SER A 27 -0.01 -22.15 -9.24
C SER A 27 -1.38 -22.83 -9.09
N ASP A 28 -2.22 -22.71 -10.11
CA ASP A 28 -3.61 -23.21 -10.12
C ASP A 28 -3.77 -24.76 -10.05
N ASP A 29 -2.70 -25.54 -9.83
CA ASP A 29 -2.77 -27.02 -9.99
C ASP A 29 -1.66 -27.88 -9.32
N ALA A 30 -1.01 -27.47 -8.21
CA ALA A 30 0.02 -28.33 -7.60
C ALA A 30 0.04 -28.36 -6.07
N ASP A 31 -0.31 -29.54 -5.55
CA ASP A 31 0.02 -30.14 -4.25
C ASP A 31 -0.44 -29.38 -2.99
N ASP A 32 -1.48 -29.93 -2.36
CA ASP A 32 -2.11 -29.49 -1.10
C ASP A 32 -1.24 -29.82 0.14
N GLY A 33 0.08 -29.88 -0.05
CA GLY A 33 1.06 -30.08 0.99
C GLY A 33 1.39 -28.75 1.68
N PRO A 34 1.48 -28.71 3.03
CA PRO A 34 1.96 -27.50 3.69
C PRO A 34 3.34 -27.15 3.13
N PRO A 35 3.57 -25.88 2.73
CA PRO A 35 4.85 -25.49 2.16
C PRO A 35 5.98 -25.83 3.14
N PRO A 36 7.15 -26.30 2.66
CA PRO A 36 8.29 -26.58 3.52
C PRO A 36 8.73 -25.26 4.18
N GLY A 37 8.44 -25.10 5.46
CA GLY A 37 8.71 -23.85 6.18
C GLY A 37 8.27 -23.86 7.64
N ILE A 38 8.69 -22.83 8.37
CA ILE A 38 8.27 -22.59 9.76
C ILE A 38 6.81 -22.13 9.72
N GLN A 39 5.91 -22.88 10.35
CA GLN A 39 4.53 -22.47 10.53
C GLN A 39 4.40 -21.53 11.73
N PHE A 40 3.72 -20.40 11.52
CA PHE A 40 3.47 -19.41 12.55
C PHE A 40 2.01 -19.47 13.01
N ASP A 41 1.80 -19.45 14.33
CA ASP A 41 0.46 -19.22 14.89
C ASP A 41 0.14 -17.72 14.87
N TYR A 42 -0.44 -17.28 13.76
CA TYR A 42 -0.84 -15.88 13.57
C TYR A 42 -1.87 -15.42 14.62
N THR A 43 -2.71 -16.33 15.14
CA THR A 43 -3.70 -16.01 16.19
C THR A 43 -3.01 -15.72 17.52
N ALA A 44 -2.01 -16.51 17.88
CA ALA A 44 -1.21 -16.29 19.08
C ALA A 44 -0.46 -14.95 19.03
N PHE A 45 0.14 -14.62 17.89
CA PHE A 45 0.80 -13.32 17.70
C PHE A 45 -0.17 -12.14 17.81
N GLY A 46 -1.34 -12.23 17.16
CA GLY A 46 -2.39 -11.20 17.27
C GLY A 46 -2.82 -10.96 18.72
N LYS A 47 -3.09 -12.04 19.48
CA LYS A 47 -3.46 -11.95 20.90
C LYS A 47 -2.35 -11.31 21.75
N MET A 48 -1.11 -11.77 21.58
CA MET A 48 0.05 -11.24 22.31
C MET A 48 0.23 -9.72 22.09
N LEU A 49 0.18 -9.28 20.83
CA LEU A 49 0.32 -7.86 20.48
C LEU A 49 -0.84 -7.02 21.02
N PHE A 50 -2.06 -7.56 20.99
CA PHE A 50 -3.24 -6.90 21.52
C PHE A 50 -3.15 -6.69 23.04
N ASP A 51 -2.71 -7.72 23.77
CA ASP A 51 -2.53 -7.66 25.22
C ASP A 51 -1.46 -6.66 25.64
N ILE A 52 -0.35 -6.57 24.87
CA ILE A 52 0.66 -5.53 25.07
C ILE A 52 0.06 -4.13 24.81
N GLY A 53 -0.75 -3.99 23.76
CA GLY A 53 -1.41 -2.73 23.42
C GLY A 53 -2.41 -2.23 24.46
N LYS A 54 -3.07 -3.16 25.18
CA LYS A 54 -4.02 -2.86 26.26
C LYS A 54 -3.39 -2.31 27.53
N ARG A 55 -2.09 -2.53 27.75
CA ARG A 55 -1.38 -2.08 28.95
C ARG A 55 -1.46 -0.56 29.09
N PRO A 56 -1.76 -0.02 30.30
CA PRO A 56 -1.92 1.41 30.50
C PRO A 56 -0.63 2.21 30.25
N GLU A 57 0.54 1.58 30.38
CA GLU A 57 1.85 2.19 30.11
C GLU A 57 2.13 2.37 28.61
N THR A 58 1.35 1.71 27.74
CA THR A 58 1.54 1.79 26.29
C THR A 58 0.97 3.10 25.76
N ILE A 59 1.87 4.01 25.35
CA ILE A 59 1.51 5.30 24.75
C ILE A 59 0.67 5.14 23.47
N SER A 60 -0.22 6.11 23.21
CA SER A 60 -1.21 6.05 22.13
C SER A 60 -0.60 5.78 20.75
N ARG A 61 0.54 6.40 20.42
CA ARG A 61 1.23 6.19 19.14
C ARG A 61 1.67 4.73 18.94
N ARG A 62 2.20 4.11 19.99
CA ARG A 62 2.62 2.70 19.96
C ARG A 62 1.41 1.77 19.95
N ARG A 63 0.36 2.10 20.72
CA ARG A 63 -0.90 1.36 20.73
C ARG A 63 -1.53 1.28 19.34
N ARG A 64 -1.55 2.39 18.59
CA ARG A 64 -2.02 2.41 17.20
C ARG A 64 -1.21 1.43 16.34
N LYS A 65 0.13 1.52 16.34
CA LYS A 65 1.00 0.60 15.58
C LYS A 65 0.74 -0.88 15.93
N LEU A 66 0.58 -1.20 17.23
CA LEU A 66 0.28 -2.56 17.69
C LEU A 66 -1.07 -3.04 17.16
N TYR A 67 -2.11 -2.21 17.22
CA TYR A 67 -3.43 -2.59 16.71
C TYR A 67 -3.46 -2.73 15.18
N ASP A 68 -2.67 -1.95 14.45
CA ASP A 68 -2.52 -2.11 13.01
C ASP A 68 -1.85 -3.46 12.68
N LEU A 69 -0.84 -3.88 13.45
CA LEU A 69 -0.24 -5.21 13.32
C LEU A 69 -1.25 -6.33 13.67
N VAL A 70 -2.02 -6.19 14.75
CA VAL A 70 -3.05 -7.16 15.15
C VAL A 70 -4.02 -7.41 13.98
N LYS A 71 -4.50 -6.35 13.32
CA LYS A 71 -5.38 -6.50 12.16
C LYS A 71 -4.74 -7.30 11.03
N ARG A 72 -3.45 -7.07 10.74
CA ARG A 72 -2.72 -7.84 9.71
C ARG A 72 -2.57 -9.30 10.10
N PHE A 73 -2.27 -9.58 11.36
CA PHE A 73 -2.22 -10.96 11.89
C PHE A 73 -3.60 -11.64 11.85
N ASP A 74 -4.69 -10.92 12.10
CA ASP A 74 -6.06 -11.45 11.98
C ASP A 74 -6.40 -11.79 10.52
N VAL A 75 -5.95 -10.99 9.55
CA VAL A 75 -6.10 -11.29 8.11
C VAL A 75 -5.31 -12.54 7.75
N ALA A 76 -4.04 -12.62 8.15
CA ALA A 76 -3.18 -13.77 7.92
C ALA A 76 -3.73 -15.07 8.55
N ALA A 77 -4.29 -14.98 9.76
CA ALA A 77 -4.91 -16.11 10.46
C ALA A 77 -6.14 -16.68 9.73
N LYS A 78 -6.87 -15.83 9.00
CA LYS A 78 -8.01 -16.22 8.16
C LYS A 78 -7.58 -16.73 6.77
N GLY A 79 -6.28 -16.79 6.50
CA GLY A 79 -5.73 -17.17 5.19
C GLY A 79 -5.75 -16.04 4.16
N GLY A 80 -6.08 -14.81 4.56
CA GLY A 80 -6.02 -13.64 3.70
C GLY A 80 -4.63 -13.03 3.61
N ASP A 81 -4.39 -12.22 2.58
CA ASP A 81 -3.12 -11.52 2.39
C ASP A 81 -3.03 -10.30 3.34
N PRO A 82 -2.09 -10.29 4.30
CA PRO A 82 -1.93 -9.20 5.26
C PRO A 82 -1.49 -7.87 4.63
N TYR A 83 -1.02 -7.89 3.39
CA TYR A 83 -0.60 -6.71 2.62
C TYR A 83 -1.48 -6.45 1.40
N HIS A 84 -2.67 -7.03 1.35
CA HIS A 84 -3.59 -6.85 0.24
C HIS A 84 -3.81 -5.36 -0.04
N PHE A 85 -3.43 -4.94 -1.24
CA PHE A 85 -3.67 -3.58 -1.72
C PHE A 85 -4.90 -3.59 -2.61
N GLU A 86 -6.02 -3.10 -2.08
CA GLU A 86 -7.17 -2.75 -2.92
C GLU A 86 -6.81 -1.47 -3.66
N VAL A 87 -6.72 -1.55 -5.01
CA VAL A 87 -6.53 -0.35 -5.83
C VAL A 87 -7.74 0.56 -5.56
N PRO A 88 -7.54 1.77 -5.02
CA PRO A 88 -8.66 2.66 -4.74
C PRO A 88 -9.37 2.94 -6.06
N VAL A 89 -10.67 2.68 -6.10
CA VAL A 89 -11.49 3.01 -7.26
C VAL A 89 -11.45 4.54 -7.41
N PRO A 90 -10.98 5.07 -8.56
CA PRO A 90 -10.92 6.50 -8.74
C PRO A 90 -12.33 7.09 -8.67
N GLU A 91 -12.52 8.09 -7.82
CA GLU A 91 -13.81 8.78 -7.67
C GLU A 91 -14.21 9.50 -8.97
N ILE A 92 -13.22 9.90 -9.77
CA ILE A 92 -13.39 10.54 -11.07
C ILE A 92 -12.75 9.63 -12.13
N VAL A 93 -13.59 9.09 -13.01
CA VAL A 93 -13.14 8.37 -14.20
C VAL A 93 -13.06 9.38 -15.33
N LEU A 94 -11.84 9.66 -15.82
CA LEU A 94 -11.64 10.56 -16.96
C LEU A 94 -12.34 9.98 -18.20
N THR A 95 -13.14 10.80 -18.86
CA THR A 95 -13.79 10.49 -20.11
C THR A 95 -12.91 10.92 -21.29
N PRO A 96 -13.11 10.35 -22.50
CA PRO A 96 -12.42 10.80 -23.71
C PRO A 96 -12.51 12.33 -23.94
N ASN A 97 -13.64 12.92 -23.56
CA ASN A 97 -13.88 14.35 -23.71
C ASN A 97 -13.02 15.21 -22.76
N ASP A 98 -12.67 14.70 -21.58
CA ASP A 98 -11.77 15.39 -20.65
C ASP A 98 -10.35 15.48 -21.23
N TYR A 99 -9.90 14.44 -21.94
CA TYR A 99 -8.61 14.46 -22.64
C TYR A 99 -8.62 15.45 -23.80
N GLU A 100 -9.67 15.46 -24.63
CA GLU A 100 -9.81 16.44 -25.72
C GLU A 100 -9.83 17.89 -25.21
N GLU A 101 -10.51 18.15 -24.10
CA GLU A 101 -10.55 19.48 -23.51
C GLU A 101 -9.18 19.88 -22.96
N ALA A 102 -8.48 18.97 -22.28
CA ALA A 102 -7.13 19.19 -21.80
C ALA A 102 -6.16 19.51 -22.95
N GLU A 103 -6.22 18.77 -24.05
CA GLU A 103 -5.40 19.02 -25.25
C GLU A 103 -5.67 20.40 -25.85
N LYS A 104 -6.94 20.78 -26.00
CA LYS A 104 -7.33 22.11 -26.52
C LYS A 104 -6.84 23.24 -25.62
N ARG A 105 -6.93 23.08 -24.29
CA ARG A 105 -6.41 24.06 -23.32
C ARG A 105 -4.89 24.19 -23.42
N LEU A 106 -4.18 23.07 -23.56
CA LEU A 106 -2.72 23.02 -23.66
C LEU A 106 -2.24 23.73 -24.95
N LEU A 107 -2.95 23.53 -26.06
CA LEU A 107 -2.66 24.21 -27.32
C LEU A 107 -2.76 25.75 -27.19
N LYS A 108 -3.86 26.24 -26.59
CA LYS A 108 -4.07 27.68 -26.35
C LYS A 108 -2.99 28.29 -25.47
N MET A 109 -2.64 27.63 -24.36
CA MET A 109 -1.55 28.08 -23.49
C MET A 109 -0.22 28.21 -24.24
N ASN A 110 0.11 27.23 -25.10
CA ASN A 110 1.33 27.30 -25.90
C ASN A 110 1.33 28.48 -26.89
N GLU A 111 0.19 28.79 -27.50
CA GLU A 111 0.04 29.95 -28.38
C GLU A 111 0.22 31.27 -27.63
N GLU A 112 -0.43 31.42 -26.46
CA GLU A 112 -0.31 32.59 -25.60
C GLU A 112 1.14 32.81 -25.14
N VAL A 113 1.81 31.76 -24.67
CA VAL A 113 3.22 31.81 -24.27
C VAL A 113 4.12 32.19 -25.47
N ALA A 114 3.82 31.70 -26.67
CA ALA A 114 4.59 32.07 -27.86
C ALA A 114 4.43 33.55 -28.23
N ILE A 115 3.22 34.11 -28.09
CA ILE A 115 2.94 35.53 -28.32
C ILE A 115 3.65 36.40 -27.28
N GLU A 116 3.58 36.02 -26.01
CA GLU A 116 4.23 36.74 -24.91
C GLU A 116 5.75 36.75 -25.05
N ARG A 117 6.35 35.60 -25.40
CA ARG A 117 7.79 35.51 -25.72
C ARG A 117 8.19 36.42 -26.89
N LYS A 118 7.33 36.62 -27.89
CA LYS A 118 7.59 37.55 -28.99
C LYS A 118 7.51 39.01 -28.51
N ARG A 119 6.51 39.36 -27.69
CA ARG A 119 6.40 40.71 -27.09
C ARG A 119 7.60 41.08 -26.22
N MET A 120 8.03 40.18 -25.34
CA MET A 120 9.21 40.42 -24.50
C MET A 120 10.51 40.62 -25.30
N LYS A 121 10.64 39.98 -26.47
CA LYS A 121 11.79 40.20 -27.37
C LYS A 121 11.75 41.56 -28.06
N LEU A 122 10.55 42.11 -28.31
CA LEU A 122 10.35 43.43 -28.89
C LEU A 122 10.58 44.54 -27.85
N GLU A 123 10.17 44.35 -26.60
CA GLU A 123 10.37 45.32 -25.51
C GLU A 123 11.82 45.39 -24.99
N ARG A 124 12.63 44.36 -25.25
CA ARG A 124 14.06 44.32 -24.90
C ARG A 124 14.99 44.95 -25.96
N LYS A 125 14.44 45.47 -27.05
CA LYS A 125 15.19 46.00 -28.20
C LYS A 125 15.04 47.52 -28.29
#